data_AF-A0A950Z7H7-F1
#
_entry.id   AF-A0A950Z7H7-F1
#
_cell.length_a   1.000
_cell.length_b   1.000
_cell.length_c   1.000
_cell.angle_alpha   90.00
_cell.angle_beta   90.00
_cell.angle_gamma   90.00
#
_symmetry.space_group_name_H-M   'P 1'
#
loop_
_entity.id
_entity.type
_entity.pdbx_description
1 polymer ?
#
loop_
_entity_poly.entity_id
_entity_poly.type
_entity_poly.pdbx_seq_one_letter_code
_entity_poly.pdbx_strand_id
1 'polypeptide(L)'
;AVISYKLVFIGMRVPIKDRARTYEQALTEREQAPIVYPARELFVPGNVDEVAAVAQDRPEDIIVPTHDYNDPYTRRVFHELQRVTGAREVGHFASLFPDFSPNTILAYHCPAIRYVRLPGPSFYHLDGVRLASWKQVSEVLRTSHMKVFSWVRNGVYPDVKIPTNRDEFFGSYTNGGDANRGTFEMGPFETRPDTFLGIPFITGPVTTSLSVTVLDHATHRPLAQFKNPPVVSSYSIWAVELPSGASSQVDVLAEDDGASWGQWLSIGLPVRLLKPSGSS
;
A
#
# COMPACT_ATOMS: atom_id res chain seq x y z
N ALA A 1 -40.06 7.15 21.98
CA ALA A 1 -40.60 8.03 20.92
C ALA A 1 -41.02 7.18 19.74
N VAL A 2 -42.21 7.39 19.17
CA VAL A 2 -42.69 6.65 17.99
C VAL A 2 -42.06 7.28 16.75
N ILE A 3 -41.28 6.52 15.98
CA ILE A 3 -40.73 6.98 14.70
C ILE A 3 -41.89 7.06 13.71
N SER A 4 -42.19 8.25 13.22
CA SER A 4 -43.23 8.41 12.20
C SER A 4 -42.79 7.78 10.87
N TYR A 5 -43.74 7.19 10.14
CA TYR A 5 -43.52 6.60 8.81
C TYR A 5 -42.76 7.57 7.88
N LYS A 6 -43.04 8.88 7.96
CA LYS A 6 -42.36 9.91 7.16
C LYS A 6 -40.84 9.97 7.37
N LEU A 7 -40.36 9.77 8.60
CA LEU A 7 -38.92 9.78 8.91
C LEU A 7 -38.21 8.58 8.28
N VAL A 8 -38.87 7.44 8.23
CA VAL A 8 -38.36 6.22 7.58
C VAL A 8 -38.16 6.45 6.08
N PHE A 9 -39.12 7.08 5.39
CA PHE A 9 -38.97 7.40 3.95
C PHE A 9 -37.80 8.34 3.70
N ILE A 10 -37.55 9.31 4.59
CA ILE A 10 -36.38 10.19 4.47
C ILE A 10 -35.09 9.37 4.55
N GLY A 11 -35.01 8.45 5.52
CA GLY A 11 -33.87 7.55 5.66
C GLY A 11 -33.63 6.62 4.47
N MET A 12 -34.71 6.17 3.82
CA MET A 12 -34.66 5.26 2.67
C MET A 12 -34.38 5.95 1.33
N ARG A 13 -34.57 7.27 1.22
CA ARG A 13 -34.47 8.00 -0.06
C ARG A 13 -33.07 8.01 -0.66
N VAL A 14 -32.04 8.04 0.18
CA VAL A 14 -30.64 8.13 -0.25
C VAL A 14 -29.84 7.09 0.52
N PRO A 15 -29.14 6.16 -0.15
CA PRO A 15 -28.25 5.20 0.49
C PRO A 15 -27.25 5.90 1.41
N ILE A 16 -26.92 5.27 2.54
CA ILE A 16 -26.01 5.89 3.51
C ILE A 16 -24.64 6.21 2.92
N LYS A 17 -24.13 5.37 2.02
CA LYS A 17 -22.85 5.60 1.29
C LYS A 17 -22.88 6.89 0.50
N ASP A 18 -24.01 7.19 -0.15
CA ASP A 18 -24.15 8.44 -0.91
C ASP A 18 -24.20 9.66 0.02
N ARG A 19 -24.82 9.53 1.20
CA ARG A 19 -24.81 10.58 2.22
C ARG A 19 -23.42 10.80 2.81
N ALA A 20 -22.65 9.74 3.00
CA ALA A 20 -21.32 9.80 3.62
C ALA A 20 -20.22 10.23 2.64
N ARG A 21 -20.46 10.23 1.32
CA ARG A 21 -19.44 10.44 0.29
C ARG A 21 -18.54 11.66 0.49
N THR A 22 -19.11 12.82 0.84
CA THR A 22 -18.30 14.05 1.06
C THR A 22 -17.44 13.91 2.31
N TYR A 23 -17.97 13.28 3.36
CA TYR A 23 -17.23 13.00 4.59
C TYR A 23 -16.10 12.01 4.32
N GLU A 24 -16.35 10.97 3.53
CA GLU A 24 -15.38 9.95 3.15
C GLU A 24 -14.22 10.51 2.32
N GLN A 25 -14.50 11.41 1.39
CA GLN A 25 -13.46 12.12 0.62
C GLN A 25 -12.52 12.91 1.54
N ALA A 26 -13.08 13.74 2.42
CA ALA A 26 -12.31 14.50 3.39
C ALA A 26 -11.52 13.60 4.36
N LEU A 27 -12.10 12.44 4.73
CA LEU A 27 -11.46 11.48 5.60
C LEU A 27 -10.24 10.81 4.93
N THR A 28 -10.37 10.36 3.67
CA THR A 28 -9.25 9.77 2.92
C THR A 28 -8.12 10.77 2.71
N GLU A 29 -8.44 12.04 2.43
CA GLU A 29 -7.43 13.10 2.31
C GLU A 29 -6.69 13.33 3.63
N ARG A 30 -7.43 13.44 4.75
CA ARG A 30 -6.86 13.68 6.08
C ARG A 30 -5.99 12.53 6.57
N GLU A 31 -6.48 11.29 6.43
CA GLU A 31 -5.78 10.11 6.95
C GLU A 31 -4.74 9.56 5.98
N GLN A 32 -4.72 10.04 4.73
CA GLN A 32 -3.87 9.55 3.63
C GLN A 32 -3.98 8.03 3.45
N ALA A 33 -5.20 7.50 3.57
CA ALA A 33 -5.49 6.07 3.48
C ALA A 33 -6.79 5.86 2.68
N PRO A 34 -6.81 4.91 1.73
CA PRO A 34 -7.99 4.64 0.93
C PRO A 34 -9.08 3.97 1.77
N ILE A 35 -10.34 4.27 1.45
CA ILE A 35 -11.48 3.54 2.00
C ILE A 35 -11.68 2.24 1.20
N VAL A 36 -11.79 1.13 1.90
CA VAL A 36 -12.02 -0.20 1.34
C VAL A 36 -13.28 -0.79 1.95
N TYR A 37 -14.26 -1.10 1.11
CA TYR A 37 -15.50 -1.74 1.55
C TYR A 37 -15.33 -3.26 1.54
N PRO A 38 -15.35 -3.92 2.70
CA PRO A 38 -15.33 -5.38 2.80
C PRO A 38 -16.66 -5.95 2.31
N ALA A 39 -16.69 -7.26 2.06
CA ALA A 39 -17.90 -7.97 1.68
C ALA A 39 -19.02 -7.86 2.74
N ARG A 40 -18.67 -7.63 4.01
CA ARG A 40 -19.61 -7.45 5.13
C ARG A 40 -19.41 -6.10 5.78
N GLU A 41 -20.46 -5.28 5.77
CA GLU A 41 -20.46 -3.91 6.31
C GLU A 41 -20.65 -3.86 7.83
N LEU A 42 -21.03 -4.96 8.46
CA LEU A 42 -21.12 -5.07 9.91
C LEU A 42 -20.06 -6.05 10.41
N PHE A 43 -19.23 -5.57 11.33
CA PHE A 43 -18.29 -6.44 12.03
C PHE A 43 -19.00 -7.17 13.16
N VAL A 44 -18.70 -8.46 13.25
CA VAL A 44 -19.15 -9.37 14.30
C VAL A 44 -17.94 -10.16 14.79
N PRO A 45 -17.92 -10.71 16.02
CA PRO A 45 -16.76 -11.44 16.51
C PRO A 45 -16.28 -12.56 15.56
N GLY A 46 -17.21 -13.20 14.85
CA GLY A 46 -16.91 -14.29 13.92
C GLY A 46 -16.31 -13.87 12.57
N ASN A 47 -16.15 -12.56 12.26
CA ASN A 47 -15.52 -12.11 11.01
C ASN A 47 -14.38 -11.10 11.22
N VAL A 48 -13.89 -10.92 12.45
CA VAL A 48 -12.76 -10.02 12.74
C VAL A 48 -11.52 -10.42 11.95
N ASP A 49 -11.22 -11.72 11.85
CA ASP A 49 -10.06 -12.23 11.11
C ASP A 49 -10.18 -11.99 9.60
N GLU A 50 -11.39 -12.14 9.03
CA GLU A 50 -11.66 -11.83 7.63
C GLU A 50 -11.41 -10.34 7.34
N VAL A 51 -11.86 -9.45 8.23
CA VAL A 51 -11.64 -8.01 8.12
C VAL A 51 -10.15 -7.67 8.25
N ALA A 52 -9.44 -8.31 9.18
CA ALA A 52 -8.00 -8.14 9.35
C ALA A 52 -7.23 -8.56 8.10
N ALA A 53 -7.64 -9.64 7.44
CA ALA A 53 -7.02 -10.13 6.21
C ALA A 53 -7.07 -9.10 5.08
N VAL A 54 -8.13 -8.29 4.99
CA VAL A 54 -8.25 -7.23 3.95
C VAL A 54 -7.07 -6.24 4.00
N ALA A 55 -6.53 -5.96 5.18
CA ALA A 55 -5.37 -5.09 5.35
C ALA A 55 -4.04 -5.81 5.10
N GLN A 56 -3.97 -7.14 5.29
CA GLN A 56 -2.75 -7.93 5.09
C GLN A 56 -2.35 -8.04 3.62
N ASP A 57 -3.30 -7.90 2.70
CA ASP A 57 -3.05 -7.98 1.27
C ASP A 57 -2.65 -6.64 0.63
N ARG A 58 -2.40 -5.60 1.45
CA ARG A 58 -2.15 -4.24 0.96
C ARG A 58 -0.89 -3.62 1.56
N PRO A 59 -0.06 -2.91 0.77
CA PRO A 59 1.14 -2.24 1.29
C PRO A 59 0.84 -1.07 2.23
N GLU A 60 -0.32 -0.44 2.06
CA GLU A 60 -0.76 0.72 2.80
C GLU A 60 -1.75 0.40 3.92
N ASP A 61 -1.82 1.30 4.90
CA ASP A 61 -2.95 1.33 5.81
C ASP A 61 -4.23 1.61 5.04
N ILE A 62 -5.33 0.99 5.47
CA ILE A 62 -6.64 1.19 4.85
C ILE A 62 -7.65 1.66 5.88
N ILE A 63 -8.70 2.32 5.40
CA ILE A 63 -9.87 2.68 6.21
C ILE A 63 -10.99 1.72 5.83
N VAL A 64 -11.58 1.07 6.82
CA VAL A 64 -12.73 0.21 6.62
C VAL A 64 -13.94 0.79 7.33
N PRO A 65 -15.05 1.04 6.60
CA PRO A 65 -16.30 1.45 7.22
C PRO A 65 -17.03 0.23 7.79
N THR A 66 -17.57 0.37 8.99
CA THR A 66 -18.50 -0.58 9.60
C THR A 66 -19.72 0.14 10.15
N HIS A 67 -20.87 -0.52 10.12
CA HIS A 67 -22.04 -0.03 10.85
C HIS A 67 -21.74 0.05 12.35
N ASP A 68 -22.22 1.14 12.95
CA ASP A 68 -22.20 1.37 14.38
C ASP A 68 -23.60 1.71 14.86
N TYR A 69 -24.07 0.94 15.82
CA TYR A 69 -25.39 1.11 16.44
C TYR A 69 -25.26 1.75 17.84
N ASN A 70 -24.05 2.19 18.21
CA ASN A 70 -23.73 2.79 19.50
C ASN A 70 -24.12 1.89 20.69
N ASP A 71 -24.06 0.58 20.50
CA ASP A 71 -24.43 -0.41 21.50
C ASP A 71 -23.19 -1.15 22.06
N PRO A 72 -23.32 -1.89 23.17
CA PRO A 72 -22.20 -2.63 23.75
C PRO A 72 -21.60 -3.70 22.83
N TYR A 73 -22.38 -4.25 21.90
CA TYR A 73 -21.95 -5.28 20.97
C TYR A 73 -21.01 -4.69 19.90
N THR A 74 -21.39 -3.61 19.20
CA THR A 74 -20.52 -2.99 18.18
C THR A 74 -19.22 -2.47 18.80
N ARG A 75 -19.28 -1.92 20.01
CA ARG A 75 -18.09 -1.49 20.76
C ARG A 75 -17.17 -2.66 21.12
N ARG A 76 -17.72 -3.79 21.56
CA ARG A 76 -16.93 -4.99 21.88
C ARG A 76 -16.19 -5.52 20.66
N VAL A 77 -16.86 -5.56 19.51
CA VAL A 77 -16.23 -5.99 18.25
C VAL A 77 -15.10 -5.06 17.85
N PHE A 78 -15.31 -3.74 17.96
CA PHE A 78 -14.25 -2.77 17.68
C PHE A 78 -13.04 -2.95 18.61
N HIS A 79 -13.25 -3.15 19.91
CA HIS A 79 -12.15 -3.42 20.85
C HIS A 79 -11.39 -4.70 20.51
N GLU A 80 -12.09 -5.74 20.07
CA GLU A 80 -11.44 -6.98 19.63
C GLU A 80 -10.61 -6.76 18.36
N LEU A 81 -11.15 -6.04 17.38
CA LEU A 81 -10.42 -5.67 16.17
C LEU A 81 -9.18 -4.83 16.50
N GLN A 82 -9.30 -3.85 17.41
CA GLN A 82 -8.18 -3.07 17.91
C GLN A 82 -7.12 -3.93 18.60
N ARG A 83 -7.54 -4.92 19.41
CA ARG A 83 -6.64 -5.85 20.10
C ARG A 83 -5.87 -6.74 19.12
N VAL A 84 -6.53 -7.27 18.10
CA VAL A 84 -5.96 -8.23 17.15
C VAL A 84 -5.06 -7.53 16.12
N THR A 85 -5.45 -6.35 15.65
CA THR A 85 -4.80 -5.72 14.49
C THR A 85 -4.09 -4.41 14.81
N GLY A 86 -4.28 -3.83 16.01
CA GLY A 86 -3.86 -2.46 16.29
C GLY A 86 -4.73 -1.40 15.61
N ALA A 87 -5.92 -1.78 15.12
CA ALA A 87 -6.87 -0.86 14.51
C ALA A 87 -7.20 0.34 15.38
N ARG A 88 -7.45 1.50 14.76
CA ARG A 88 -7.90 2.71 15.45
C ARG A 88 -9.11 3.32 14.75
N GLU A 89 -9.99 3.92 15.53
CA GLU A 89 -11.07 4.72 14.96
C GLU A 89 -10.48 6.02 14.40
N VAL A 90 -10.89 6.36 13.18
CA VAL A 90 -10.48 7.59 12.50
C VAL A 90 -11.66 8.47 12.16
N GLY A 91 -12.89 7.97 12.25
CA GLY A 91 -14.03 8.80 11.94
C GLY A 91 -15.35 8.16 12.32
N HIS A 92 -16.37 9.00 12.41
CA HIS A 92 -17.73 8.59 12.69
C HIS A 92 -18.69 9.47 11.90
N PHE A 93 -19.50 8.84 11.05
CA PHE A 93 -20.59 9.48 10.33
C PHE A 93 -21.90 9.11 11.02
N ALA A 94 -22.54 10.11 11.61
CA ALA A 94 -23.72 9.91 12.43
C ALA A 94 -24.93 9.39 11.62
N SER A 95 -25.77 8.61 12.31
CA SER A 95 -27.11 8.30 11.80
C SER A 95 -27.93 9.59 11.61
N LEU A 96 -28.92 9.55 10.71
CA LEU A 96 -29.95 10.59 10.62
C LEU A 96 -30.79 10.72 11.88
N PHE A 97 -30.77 9.69 12.75
CA PHE A 97 -31.57 9.59 13.96
C PHE A 97 -30.69 9.23 15.16
N PRO A 98 -29.72 10.08 15.55
CA PRO A 98 -28.71 9.74 16.55
C PRO A 98 -29.29 9.52 17.96
N ASP A 99 -30.43 10.13 18.26
CA ASP A 99 -31.10 10.05 19.57
C ASP A 99 -32.09 8.88 19.67
N PHE A 100 -32.25 8.09 18.61
CA PHE A 100 -33.17 6.96 18.60
C PHE A 100 -32.42 5.65 18.86
N SER A 101 -33.00 4.81 19.72
CA SER A 101 -32.50 3.44 19.90
C SER A 101 -32.58 2.68 18.58
N PRO A 102 -31.55 1.90 18.22
CA PRO A 102 -31.57 1.06 17.03
C PRO A 102 -32.80 0.15 17.02
N ASN A 103 -33.53 0.16 15.92
CA ASN A 103 -34.54 -0.84 15.60
C ASN A 103 -34.27 -1.35 14.19
N THR A 104 -34.98 -2.39 13.75
CA THR A 104 -34.77 -3.01 12.44
C THR A 104 -34.73 -1.98 11.31
N ILE A 105 -35.67 -1.03 11.28
CA ILE A 105 -35.74 -0.02 10.22
C ILE A 105 -34.52 0.91 10.25
N LEU A 106 -34.15 1.41 11.43
CA LEU A 106 -32.98 2.26 11.59
C LEU A 106 -31.69 1.52 11.26
N ALA A 107 -31.59 0.23 11.63
CA ALA A 107 -30.42 -0.58 11.37
C ALA A 107 -30.16 -0.77 9.87
N TYR A 108 -31.22 -0.93 9.06
CA TYR A 108 -31.08 -1.11 7.61
C TYR A 108 -30.96 0.18 6.81
N HIS A 109 -31.59 1.28 7.26
CA HIS A 109 -31.71 2.49 6.43
C HIS A 109 -30.95 3.70 6.97
N CYS A 110 -30.64 3.70 8.27
CA CYS A 110 -29.99 4.80 8.95
C CYS A 110 -28.96 4.33 9.99
N PRO A 111 -28.05 3.37 9.69
CA PRO A 111 -26.97 3.08 10.61
C PRO A 111 -26.09 4.33 10.80
N ALA A 112 -25.36 4.42 11.90
CA ALA A 112 -24.16 5.26 11.89
C ALA A 112 -23.02 4.46 11.24
N ILE A 113 -22.01 5.14 10.70
CA ILE A 113 -20.81 4.49 10.16
C ILE A 113 -19.63 4.87 11.03
N ARG A 114 -18.95 3.86 11.55
CA ARG A 114 -17.63 4.00 12.15
C ARG A 114 -16.58 3.69 11.09
N TYR A 115 -15.58 4.54 10.99
CA TYR A 115 -14.45 4.37 10.09
C TYR A 115 -13.24 3.93 10.90
N VAL A 116 -12.76 2.74 10.60
CA VAL A 116 -11.67 2.09 11.33
C VAL A 116 -10.45 2.01 10.42
N ARG A 117 -9.33 2.58 10.84
CA ARG A 117 -8.06 2.42 10.15
C ARG A 117 -7.41 1.12 10.58
N LEU A 118 -7.15 0.24 9.62
CA LEU A 118 -6.40 -0.99 9.79
C LEU A 118 -4.97 -0.77 9.31
N PRO A 119 -3.95 -1.12 10.12
CA PRO A 119 -2.57 -1.00 9.68
C PRO A 119 -2.26 -2.07 8.63
N GLY A 120 -1.61 -1.67 7.54
CA GLY A 120 -1.04 -2.63 6.59
C GLY A 120 0.13 -3.40 7.23
N PRO A 121 0.54 -4.56 6.70
CA PRO A 121 1.70 -5.30 7.15
C PRO A 121 3.01 -4.51 7.00
N SER A 122 4.02 -4.85 7.79
CA SER A 122 5.39 -4.33 7.57
C SER A 122 6.03 -4.94 6.33
N PHE A 123 5.79 -6.23 6.13
CA PHE A 123 6.24 -7.01 4.98
C PHE A 123 5.11 -7.91 4.51
N TYR A 124 4.98 -8.07 3.20
CA TYR A 124 3.97 -8.91 2.58
C TYR A 124 4.58 -9.65 1.38
N HIS A 125 3.89 -10.66 0.87
CA HIS A 125 4.35 -11.40 -0.31
C HIS A 125 3.39 -11.18 -1.46
N LEU A 126 3.94 -10.90 -2.64
CA LEU A 126 3.19 -10.80 -3.89
C LEU A 126 3.96 -11.60 -4.95
N ASP A 127 3.30 -12.56 -5.59
CA ASP A 127 3.89 -13.48 -6.58
C ASP A 127 5.20 -14.14 -6.10
N GLY A 128 5.24 -14.53 -4.82
CA GLY A 128 6.40 -15.18 -4.20
C GLY A 128 7.54 -14.24 -3.82
N VAL A 129 7.41 -12.93 -4.04
CA VAL A 129 8.42 -11.93 -3.71
C VAL A 129 8.06 -11.17 -2.44
N ARG A 130 9.04 -10.98 -1.56
CA ARG A 130 8.90 -10.22 -0.32
C ARG A 130 8.94 -8.72 -0.64
N LEU A 131 7.85 -8.04 -0.32
CA LEU A 131 7.70 -6.60 -0.42
C LEU A 131 7.63 -5.98 0.97
N ALA A 132 8.02 -4.72 1.09
CA ALA A 132 7.95 -3.95 2.32
C ALA A 132 6.99 -2.78 2.18
N SER A 133 6.32 -2.46 3.29
CA SER A 133 5.58 -1.22 3.42
C SER A 133 6.54 -0.05 3.60
N TRP A 134 6.15 1.11 3.08
CA TRP A 134 6.90 2.35 3.22
C TRP A 134 7.17 2.77 4.67
N LYS A 135 6.39 2.28 5.63
CA LYS A 135 6.63 2.50 7.07
C LYS A 135 7.90 1.81 7.59
N GLN A 136 8.48 0.88 6.84
CA GLN A 136 9.73 0.20 7.19
C GLN A 136 10.97 0.96 6.73
N VAL A 137 10.81 1.99 5.91
CA VAL A 137 11.93 2.81 5.43
C VAL A 137 12.50 3.62 6.60
N SER A 138 13.75 3.37 6.93
CA SER A 138 14.50 4.14 7.94
C SER A 138 15.40 5.20 7.31
N GLU A 139 15.88 4.96 6.09
CA GLU A 139 16.85 5.83 5.41
C GLU A 139 16.73 5.66 3.88
N VAL A 140 16.95 6.74 3.13
CA VAL A 140 17.17 6.69 1.68
C VAL A 140 18.68 6.68 1.42
N LEU A 141 19.17 5.65 0.73
CA LEU A 141 20.58 5.50 0.41
C LEU A 141 20.92 6.37 -0.80
N ARG A 142 21.90 7.25 -0.64
CA ARG A 142 22.33 8.19 -1.70
C ARG A 142 23.59 7.68 -2.37
N THR A 143 23.73 7.99 -3.66
CA THR A 143 24.96 7.77 -4.43
C THR A 143 25.22 8.97 -5.33
N SER A 144 26.49 9.23 -5.64
CA SER A 144 26.90 10.19 -6.67
C SER A 144 27.11 9.54 -8.04
N HIS A 145 27.02 8.21 -8.11
CA HIS A 145 27.36 7.43 -9.30
C HIS A 145 26.12 6.74 -9.84
N MET A 146 25.71 7.19 -11.02
CA MET A 146 24.58 6.67 -11.78
C MET A 146 25.00 6.55 -13.24
N LYS A 147 24.84 5.37 -13.83
CA LYS A 147 24.99 5.15 -15.26
C LYS A 147 23.61 4.92 -15.86
N VAL A 148 23.15 5.93 -16.60
CA VAL A 148 21.82 5.97 -17.19
C VAL A 148 21.95 5.69 -18.68
N PHE A 149 21.39 4.59 -19.17
CA PHE A 149 21.25 4.32 -20.59
C PHE A 149 19.77 4.30 -20.95
N SER A 150 19.32 5.34 -21.64
CA SER A 150 17.94 5.52 -22.12
C SER A 150 16.89 5.80 -21.04
N TRP A 151 17.12 5.47 -19.78
CA TRP A 151 16.18 5.77 -18.68
C TRP A 151 16.13 7.28 -18.39
N VAL A 152 15.01 7.78 -17.88
CA VAL A 152 14.84 9.20 -17.55
C VAL A 152 14.36 9.38 -16.11
N ARG A 153 14.72 10.52 -15.50
CA ARG A 153 14.20 10.90 -14.18
C ARG A 153 12.67 11.00 -14.25
N ASN A 154 12.00 10.39 -13.28
CA ASN A 154 10.54 10.29 -13.17
C ASN A 154 9.89 9.71 -14.45
N GLY A 155 10.60 8.80 -15.13
CA GLY A 155 10.09 8.10 -16.30
C GLY A 155 9.01 7.09 -15.94
N VAL A 156 7.76 7.53 -15.86
CA VAL A 156 6.58 6.71 -15.57
C VAL A 156 5.39 7.12 -16.42
N TYR A 157 4.41 6.23 -16.54
CA TYR A 157 3.13 6.53 -17.18
C TYR A 157 2.44 7.73 -16.48
N PRO A 158 1.83 8.69 -17.21
CA PRO A 158 1.38 9.97 -16.65
C PRO A 158 0.39 9.90 -15.47
N ASP A 159 -0.44 8.85 -15.40
CA ASP A 159 -1.43 8.71 -14.31
C ASP A 159 -0.84 8.11 -13.03
N VAL A 160 0.44 7.68 -13.06
CA VAL A 160 1.14 7.18 -11.89
C VAL A 160 1.45 8.34 -10.94
N LYS A 161 0.94 8.25 -9.72
CA LYS A 161 1.28 9.20 -8.65
C LYS A 161 2.66 8.87 -8.09
N ILE A 162 3.61 9.79 -8.31
CA ILE A 162 4.93 9.73 -7.70
C ILE A 162 4.80 10.11 -6.20
N PRO A 163 5.33 9.30 -5.27
CA PRO A 163 5.29 9.62 -3.84
C PRO A 163 5.93 10.99 -3.55
N THR A 164 5.19 11.87 -2.88
CA THR A 164 5.66 13.21 -2.48
C THR A 164 6.87 13.09 -1.53
N ASN A 165 7.91 13.90 -1.74
CA ASN A 165 9.17 13.91 -0.97
C ASN A 165 10.15 12.76 -1.25
N ARG A 166 10.10 12.14 -2.44
CA ARG A 166 10.93 11.00 -2.81
C ARG A 166 11.48 11.15 -4.23
N ASP A 167 12.07 12.30 -4.51
CA ASP A 167 12.20 12.91 -5.84
C ASP A 167 13.25 12.28 -6.80
N GLU A 168 13.65 11.03 -6.55
CA GLU A 168 14.66 10.33 -7.34
C GLU A 168 14.18 8.94 -7.76
N PHE A 169 13.17 8.96 -8.62
CA PHE A 169 12.80 7.81 -9.43
C PHE A 169 13.37 7.93 -10.83
N PHE A 170 13.71 6.80 -11.42
CA PHE A 170 14.18 6.68 -12.78
C PHE A 170 13.37 5.58 -13.43
N GLY A 171 13.01 5.74 -14.70
CA GLY A 171 12.28 4.71 -15.39
C GLY A 171 12.45 4.75 -16.89
N SER A 172 12.07 3.65 -17.52
CA SER A 172 12.17 3.45 -18.96
C SER A 172 11.04 4.15 -19.72
N TYR A 173 9.90 4.44 -19.09
CA TYR A 173 8.80 5.18 -19.73
C TYR A 173 9.21 6.64 -20.00
N THR A 174 9.03 7.12 -21.22
CA THR A 174 9.39 8.49 -21.63
C THR A 174 8.20 9.22 -22.23
N ASN A 175 8.35 10.51 -22.58
CA ASN A 175 7.34 11.25 -23.33
C ASN A 175 6.98 10.58 -24.69
N GLY A 176 7.84 9.70 -25.21
CA GLY A 176 7.58 8.91 -26.41
C GLY A 176 6.84 7.59 -26.16
N GLY A 177 6.52 7.27 -24.90
CA GLY A 177 5.85 6.04 -24.48
C GLY A 177 6.78 5.03 -23.81
N ASP A 178 6.38 3.77 -23.88
CA ASP A 178 6.99 2.58 -23.26
C ASP A 178 7.94 1.81 -24.19
N ALA A 179 8.16 2.30 -25.42
CA ALA A 179 9.05 1.64 -26.39
C ALA A 179 10.55 1.74 -26.05
N ASN A 180 10.88 2.44 -24.97
CA ASN A 180 12.25 2.78 -24.63
C ASN A 180 12.87 1.69 -23.74
N ARG A 181 14.01 1.18 -24.18
CA ARG A 181 14.71 0.02 -23.61
C ARG A 181 16.10 0.41 -23.15
N GLY A 182 16.64 -0.35 -22.21
CA GLY A 182 18.02 -0.19 -21.78
C GLY A 182 18.21 -0.50 -20.31
N THR A 183 19.35 -0.05 -19.80
CA THR A 183 19.81 -0.37 -18.46
C THR A 183 20.03 0.89 -17.64
N PHE A 184 19.78 0.77 -16.34
CA PHE A 184 20.09 1.79 -15.37
C PHE A 184 20.86 1.14 -14.22
N GLU A 185 22.08 1.62 -14.00
CA GLU A 185 22.94 1.13 -12.94
C GLU A 185 23.20 2.27 -11.95
N MET A 186 23.05 2.00 -10.66
CA MET A 186 23.33 2.96 -9.59
C MET A 186 24.04 2.27 -8.43
N GLY A 187 24.94 2.99 -7.79
CA GLY A 187 25.77 2.46 -6.70
C GLY A 187 27.20 2.99 -6.79
N PRO A 188 28.07 2.71 -5.81
CA PRO A 188 27.85 1.80 -4.70
C PRO A 188 26.93 2.36 -3.61
N PHE A 189 26.19 1.48 -2.94
CA PHE A 189 25.41 1.78 -1.73
C PHE A 189 25.92 0.97 -0.54
N GLU A 190 26.09 1.62 0.61
CA GLU A 190 26.52 0.94 1.84
C GLU A 190 25.44 -0.01 2.39
N THR A 191 25.81 -1.27 2.56
CA THR A 191 24.96 -2.31 3.13
C THR A 191 25.23 -2.50 4.61
N ARG A 192 24.23 -3.01 5.35
CA ARG A 192 24.41 -3.43 6.75
C ARG A 192 23.73 -4.78 6.97
N PRO A 193 24.38 -5.74 7.64
CA PRO A 193 23.87 -7.11 7.80
C PRO A 193 22.58 -7.20 8.65
N ASP A 194 22.33 -6.20 9.50
CA ASP A 194 21.17 -6.10 10.39
C ASP A 194 19.94 -5.44 9.74
N THR A 195 20.02 -5.08 8.45
CA THR A 195 18.93 -4.41 7.72
C THR A 195 18.57 -5.14 6.44
N PHE A 196 17.36 -4.92 5.91
CA PHE A 196 17.07 -5.28 4.52
C PHE A 196 17.40 -4.10 3.61
N LEU A 197 17.84 -4.40 2.39
CA LEU A 197 17.93 -3.42 1.32
C LEU A 197 16.57 -3.34 0.62
N GLY A 198 15.95 -2.17 0.62
CA GLY A 198 14.71 -1.94 -0.11
C GLY A 198 14.98 -1.31 -1.47
N ILE A 199 14.32 -1.80 -2.52
CA ILE A 199 14.35 -1.16 -3.84
C ILE A 199 12.93 -0.73 -4.20
N PRO A 200 12.63 0.58 -4.12
CA PRO A 200 11.35 1.10 -4.59
C PRO A 200 11.18 0.83 -6.09
N PHE A 201 10.00 0.37 -6.49
CA PHE A 201 9.69 0.12 -7.90
C PHE A 201 8.20 0.29 -8.21
N ILE A 202 7.90 0.51 -9.48
CA ILE A 202 6.59 0.35 -10.09
C ILE A 202 6.76 -0.11 -11.54
N THR A 203 5.80 -0.86 -12.05
CA THR A 203 5.82 -1.43 -13.40
C THR A 203 4.61 -1.00 -14.21
N GLY A 204 4.73 -1.15 -15.53
CA GLY A 204 3.59 -1.19 -16.43
C GLY A 204 2.75 -2.47 -16.29
N PRO A 205 1.65 -2.57 -17.06
CA PRO A 205 0.75 -3.72 -17.00
C PRO A 205 1.36 -5.03 -17.53
N VAL A 206 2.54 -4.99 -18.17
CA VAL A 206 3.26 -6.18 -18.66
C VAL A 206 4.69 -6.14 -18.14
N THR A 207 5.16 -7.20 -17.50
CA THR A 207 6.46 -7.20 -16.81
C THR A 207 7.47 -8.21 -17.35
N THR A 208 7.11 -8.94 -18.40
CA THR A 208 8.05 -9.84 -19.10
C THR A 208 9.27 -9.05 -19.58
N SER A 209 10.47 -9.63 -19.44
CA SER A 209 11.73 -9.00 -19.85
C SER A 209 12.11 -7.74 -19.07
N LEU A 210 11.50 -7.50 -17.91
CA LEU A 210 11.92 -6.49 -16.94
C LEU A 210 12.69 -7.17 -15.81
N SER A 211 13.75 -6.53 -15.34
CA SER A 211 14.59 -7.09 -14.27
C SER A 211 15.17 -6.01 -13.37
N VAL A 212 15.33 -6.33 -12.08
CA VAL A 212 16.20 -5.60 -11.16
C VAL A 212 17.14 -6.59 -10.50
N THR A 213 18.43 -6.29 -10.51
CA THR A 213 19.48 -7.13 -9.95
C THR A 213 20.28 -6.33 -8.94
N VAL A 214 20.49 -6.92 -7.76
CA VAL A 214 21.43 -6.40 -6.77
C VAL A 214 22.76 -7.10 -7.00
N LEU A 215 23.81 -6.32 -7.24
CA LEU A 215 25.14 -6.80 -7.54
C LEU A 215 26.07 -6.49 -6.37
N ASP A 216 26.97 -7.41 -6.06
CA ASP A 216 28.10 -7.15 -5.19
C ASP A 216 29.03 -6.14 -5.87
N HIS A 217 29.34 -5.01 -5.21
CA HIS A 217 30.08 -3.93 -5.87
C HIS A 217 31.50 -4.34 -6.26
N ALA A 218 32.18 -5.14 -5.43
CA ALA A 218 33.57 -5.53 -5.66
C ALA A 218 33.72 -6.57 -6.77
N THR A 219 32.74 -7.47 -6.90
CA THR A 219 32.83 -8.63 -7.81
C THR A 219 31.87 -8.57 -9.00
N HIS A 220 30.93 -7.63 -9.00
CA HIS A 220 29.80 -7.54 -9.93
C HIS A 220 28.96 -8.82 -10.02
N ARG A 221 29.03 -9.69 -9.00
CA ARG A 221 28.22 -10.91 -8.96
C ARG A 221 26.81 -10.61 -8.48
N PRO A 222 25.78 -11.25 -9.04
CA PRO A 222 24.41 -11.08 -8.57
C PRO A 222 24.26 -11.68 -7.16
N LEU A 223 23.79 -10.85 -6.24
CA LEU A 223 23.43 -11.22 -4.86
C LEU A 223 21.93 -11.53 -4.76
N ALA A 224 21.10 -10.82 -5.52
CA ALA A 224 19.66 -11.04 -5.61
C ALA A 224 19.14 -10.58 -6.97
N GLN A 225 18.05 -11.18 -7.44
CA GLN A 225 17.44 -10.81 -8.71
C GLN A 225 15.92 -10.85 -8.64
N PHE A 226 15.29 -9.83 -9.21
CA PHE A 226 13.85 -9.65 -9.33
C PHE A 226 13.46 -9.68 -10.81
N LYS A 227 13.31 -10.89 -11.35
CA LYS A 227 12.88 -11.08 -12.74
C LYS A 227 11.37 -11.00 -12.83
N ASN A 228 10.87 -10.33 -13.87
CA ASN A 228 9.46 -10.12 -14.12
C ASN A 228 8.72 -9.64 -12.85
N PRO A 229 9.02 -8.43 -12.33
CA PRO A 229 8.38 -7.92 -11.13
C PRO A 229 6.84 -8.00 -11.24
N PRO A 230 6.11 -8.18 -10.13
CA PRO A 230 4.66 -8.21 -10.17
C PRO A 230 4.11 -6.85 -10.63
N VAL A 231 2.92 -6.87 -11.22
CA VAL A 231 2.19 -5.65 -11.55
C VAL A 231 1.64 -5.06 -10.26
N VAL A 232 2.03 -3.83 -9.95
CA VAL A 232 1.61 -3.11 -8.75
C VAL A 232 0.91 -1.80 -9.14
N SER A 233 -0.15 -1.44 -8.42
CA SER A 233 -0.96 -0.23 -8.71
C SER A 233 -0.35 1.05 -8.14
N SER A 234 0.65 0.93 -7.28
CA SER A 234 1.40 2.03 -6.69
C SER A 234 2.84 1.60 -6.42
N TYR A 235 3.72 2.56 -6.15
CA TYR A 235 5.11 2.25 -5.84
C TYR A 235 5.21 1.32 -4.62
N SER A 236 5.82 0.16 -4.84
CA SER A 236 6.11 -0.85 -3.84
C SER A 236 7.60 -0.89 -3.55
N ILE A 237 8.03 -1.54 -2.46
CA ILE A 237 9.44 -1.73 -2.16
C ILE A 237 9.75 -3.22 -2.19
N TRP A 238 10.65 -3.64 -3.07
CA TRP A 238 11.22 -4.97 -3.01
C TRP A 238 12.18 -5.07 -1.83
N ALA A 239 11.93 -5.99 -0.91
CA ALA A 239 12.77 -6.20 0.27
C ALA A 239 13.79 -7.30 0.02
N VAL A 240 15.06 -6.91 -0.09
CA VAL A 240 16.18 -7.78 -0.39
C VAL A 240 16.92 -8.15 0.90
N GLU A 241 17.00 -9.45 1.14
CA GLU A 241 17.88 -10.05 2.13
C GLU A 241 19.21 -10.39 1.47
N LEU A 242 20.27 -9.70 1.87
CA LEU A 242 21.60 -9.95 1.32
C LEU A 242 22.18 -11.24 1.94
N PRO A 243 22.83 -12.09 1.13
CA PRO A 243 23.43 -13.32 1.63
C PRO A 243 24.57 -13.01 2.62
N SER A 244 24.80 -13.94 3.55
CA SER A 244 25.95 -13.84 4.46
C SER A 244 27.25 -13.80 3.66
N GLY A 245 28.11 -12.83 3.96
CA GLY A 245 29.37 -12.62 3.26
C GLY A 245 29.30 -11.75 2.00
N ALA A 246 28.13 -11.16 1.68
CA ALA A 246 28.07 -10.04 0.74
C ALA A 246 29.02 -8.91 1.17
N SER A 247 29.62 -8.20 0.22
CA SER A 247 30.43 -7.03 0.55
C SER A 247 29.59 -5.94 1.23
N SER A 248 30.29 -5.00 1.88
CA SER A 248 29.67 -3.84 2.53
C SER A 248 29.05 -2.84 1.53
N GLN A 249 29.13 -3.11 0.23
CA GLN A 249 28.66 -2.23 -0.83
C GLN A 249 28.00 -3.01 -1.96
N VAL A 250 26.91 -2.48 -2.49
CA VAL A 250 26.19 -3.08 -3.62
C VAL A 250 25.86 -2.06 -4.68
N ASP A 251 25.75 -2.54 -5.91
CA ASP A 251 25.14 -1.80 -7.01
C ASP A 251 23.74 -2.36 -7.29
N VAL A 252 22.88 -1.53 -7.86
CA VAL A 252 21.57 -1.92 -8.36
C VAL A 252 21.55 -1.69 -9.86
N LEU A 253 21.28 -2.76 -10.60
CA LEU A 253 21.12 -2.76 -12.05
C LEU A 253 19.65 -3.05 -12.37
N ALA A 254 18.95 -2.13 -13.01
CA ALA A 254 17.66 -2.40 -13.61
C ALA A 254 17.76 -2.46 -15.13
N GLU A 255 16.96 -3.34 -15.71
CA GLU A 255 16.95 -3.63 -17.13
C GLU A 255 15.52 -3.66 -17.63
N ASP A 256 15.28 -2.92 -18.72
CA ASP A 256 14.08 -3.02 -19.52
C ASP A 256 14.48 -3.53 -20.91
N ASP A 257 14.20 -4.80 -21.15
CA ASP A 257 14.35 -5.43 -22.47
C ASP A 257 12.99 -5.73 -23.12
N GLY A 258 11.92 -5.09 -22.64
CA GLY A 258 10.57 -5.18 -23.19
C GLY A 258 10.45 -4.59 -24.59
N ALA A 259 9.62 -5.18 -25.44
CA ALA A 259 9.35 -4.70 -26.80
C ALA A 259 7.84 -4.60 -27.12
N SER A 260 7.00 -4.91 -26.14
CA SER A 260 5.54 -4.95 -26.24
C SER A 260 4.94 -3.80 -25.47
N TRP A 261 3.74 -3.41 -25.87
CA TRP A 261 2.95 -2.42 -25.15
C TRP A 261 2.78 -2.82 -23.68
N GLY A 262 2.89 -1.83 -22.79
CA GLY A 262 2.75 -1.98 -21.35
C GLY A 262 4.01 -2.43 -20.63
N GLN A 263 5.13 -2.63 -21.33
CA GLN A 263 6.41 -3.01 -20.73
C GLN A 263 7.22 -1.76 -20.38
N TRP A 264 7.24 -1.44 -19.09
CA TRP A 264 8.13 -0.40 -18.56
C TRP A 264 8.35 -0.63 -17.06
N LEU A 265 9.49 -0.15 -16.56
CA LEU A 265 9.89 -0.25 -15.16
C LEU A 265 10.37 1.12 -14.69
N SER A 266 9.98 1.50 -13.47
CA SER A 266 10.62 2.59 -12.75
C SER A 266 11.10 2.11 -11.40
N ILE A 267 12.31 2.51 -11.02
CA ILE A 267 12.90 2.26 -9.71
C ILE A 267 13.28 3.57 -9.03
N GLY A 268 13.23 3.59 -7.71
CA GLY A 268 13.74 4.70 -6.90
C GLY A 268 15.14 4.41 -6.36
N LEU A 269 15.74 5.43 -5.74
CA LEU A 269 16.92 5.21 -4.90
C LEU A 269 16.67 4.09 -3.88
N PRO A 270 17.65 3.20 -3.62
CA PRO A 270 17.51 2.18 -2.62
C PRO A 270 17.30 2.79 -1.23
N VAL A 271 16.61 2.04 -0.39
CA VAL A 271 16.28 2.44 0.97
C VAL A 271 16.77 1.41 1.97
N ARG A 272 17.08 1.85 3.18
CA ARG A 272 17.31 0.94 4.30
C ARG A 272 15.96 0.60 4.93
N LEU A 273 15.73 -0.69 5.16
CA LEU A 273 14.53 -1.19 5.80
C LEU A 273 14.85 -1.76 7.17
N LEU A 274 13.99 -1.47 8.14
CA LEU A 274 14.03 -2.09 9.46
C LEU A 274 13.78 -3.61 9.34
N LYS A 275 14.64 -4.45 9.92
CA LYS A 275 14.33 -5.89 10.05
C LYS A 275 13.28 -6.08 11.15
N PRO A 276 12.33 -7.01 10.98
CA PRO A 276 11.45 -7.43 12.07
C PRO A 276 12.28 -7.95 13.25
N SER A 277 11.97 -7.49 14.46
CA SER A 277 12.56 -8.04 15.67
C SER A 277 12.24 -9.54 15.76
N GLY A 278 13.25 -10.42 15.63
CA GLY A 278 13.09 -11.87 15.81
C GLY A 278 13.48 -12.77 14.63
N SER A 279 13.98 -12.22 13.52
CA SER A 279 14.57 -13.01 12.43
C SER A 279 16.10 -13.04 12.56
N SER A 280 16.61 -13.99 13.35
CA SER A 280 18.02 -14.39 13.40
C SER A 280 18.13 -15.87 13.08
#